data_AF-A0A1E8B5G0-F1
#
_entry.id   AF-A0A1E8B5G0-F1
#
_cell.length_a   1.000
_cell.length_b   1.000
_cell.length_c   1.000
_cell.angle_alpha   90.00
_cell.angle_beta   90.00
_cell.angle_gamma   90.00
#
_symmetry.space_group_name_H-M   'P 1'
#
loop_
_entity.id
_entity.type
_entity.pdbx_description
1 polymer ?
#
loop_
_entity_poly.entity_id
_entity_poly.type
_entity_poly.pdbx_seq_one_letter_code
_entity_poly.pdbx_strand_id
1 'polypeptide(L)'
;MEDYKILRKQFQHISQKYWERTGKMKICERCNSNEGIHLHHKQALSLGGTNEYENIVPLCNECHREFHRHFEGKKSFETFMNTPKHTELIGIWEMLNSQTVDFLLGKEVKDVINRALQLKREIQKALSEELLAEKRHLK
;
A
#
# COMPACT_ATOMS: atom_id res chain seq x y z
N MET A 1 11.96 -21.75 11.58
CA MET A 1 11.00 -22.13 10.51
C MET A 1 9.76 -22.82 11.08
N GLU A 2 9.93 -23.66 12.11
CA GLU A 2 8.82 -24.24 12.88
C GLU A 2 7.93 -23.17 13.54
N ASP A 3 8.55 -22.13 14.12
CA ASP A 3 7.83 -21.02 14.79
C ASP A 3 6.86 -20.27 13.86
N TYR A 4 7.24 -20.03 12.61
CA TYR A 4 6.37 -19.34 11.65
C TYR A 4 5.10 -20.13 11.34
N LYS A 5 5.21 -21.46 11.18
CA LYS A 5 4.04 -22.32 10.93
C LYS A 5 3.11 -22.33 12.13
N ILE A 6 3.67 -22.34 13.35
CA ILE A 6 2.90 -22.24 14.59
C ILE A 6 2.17 -20.91 14.66
N LEU A 7 2.86 -19.78 14.46
CA LEU A 7 2.25 -18.45 14.43
C LEU A 7 1.15 -18.34 13.37
N ARG A 8 1.32 -18.95 12.20
CA ARG A 8 0.29 -18.95 11.15
C ARG A 8 -0.95 -19.77 11.53
N LYS A 9 -0.78 -20.91 12.21
CA LYS A 9 -1.91 -21.70 12.74
C LYS A 9 -2.65 -20.95 13.85
N GLN A 10 -1.92 -20.26 14.73
CA GLN A 10 -2.52 -19.40 15.76
C GLN A 10 -3.35 -18.28 15.13
N PHE A 11 -2.84 -17.65 14.06
CA PHE A 11 -3.56 -16.60 13.35
C PHE A 11 -4.93 -17.07 12.83
N GLN A 12 -5.04 -18.32 12.36
CA GLN A 12 -6.33 -18.86 11.92
C GLN A 12 -7.37 -18.87 13.05
N HIS A 13 -6.98 -19.24 14.27
CA HIS A 13 -7.87 -19.24 15.43
C HIS A 13 -8.25 -17.81 15.86
N ILE A 14 -7.27 -16.91 15.89
CA ILE A 14 -7.48 -15.49 16.23
C ILE A 14 -8.41 -14.83 15.22
N SER A 15 -8.26 -15.16 13.94
CA SER A 15 -9.05 -14.58 12.86
C SER A 15 -10.54 -14.91 12.96
N GLN A 16 -10.86 -16.11 13.45
CA GLN A 16 -12.26 -16.53 13.66
C GLN A 16 -12.93 -15.74 14.79
N LYS A 17 -12.16 -15.43 15.85
CA LYS A 17 -12.67 -14.76 17.06
C LYS A 17 -12.54 -13.24 17.03
N TYR A 18 -11.76 -12.69 16.10
CA TYR A 18 -11.44 -11.27 16.00
C TYR A 18 -12.68 -10.38 16.12
N TRP A 19 -13.70 -10.62 15.28
CA TRP A 19 -14.89 -9.76 15.20
C TRP A 19 -15.68 -9.72 16.51
N GLU A 20 -15.85 -10.87 17.15
CA GLU A 20 -16.54 -10.99 18.44
C GLU A 20 -15.74 -10.31 19.54
N ARG A 21 -14.42 -10.50 19.54
CA ARG A 21 -13.53 -10.00 20.60
C ARG A 21 -13.31 -8.50 20.53
N THR A 22 -13.24 -7.92 19.34
CA THR A 22 -12.99 -6.49 19.15
C THR A 22 -14.28 -5.68 19.01
N GLY A 23 -15.43 -6.33 18.78
CA GLY A 23 -16.69 -5.65 18.45
C GLY A 23 -16.65 -4.85 17.14
N LYS A 24 -15.61 -5.04 16.31
CA LYS A 24 -15.44 -4.29 15.06
C LYS A 24 -16.37 -4.85 13.98
N MET A 25 -16.88 -3.96 13.13
CA MET A 25 -17.62 -4.35 11.93
C MET A 25 -16.70 -4.99 10.88
N LYS A 26 -17.26 -5.89 10.06
CA LYS A 26 -16.57 -6.50 8.91
C LYS A 26 -16.52 -5.52 7.74
N ILE A 27 -15.73 -4.47 7.88
CA ILE A 27 -15.49 -3.45 6.86
C ILE A 27 -13.98 -3.22 6.71
N CYS A 28 -13.55 -2.83 5.51
CA CYS A 28 -12.18 -2.48 5.23
C CYS A 28 -11.81 -1.19 5.97
N GLU A 29 -10.78 -1.24 6.82
CA GLU A 29 -10.37 -0.09 7.63
C GLU A 29 -9.78 1.04 6.76
N ARG A 30 -9.32 0.73 5.54
CA ARG A 30 -8.76 1.74 4.61
C ARG A 30 -9.81 2.42 3.74
N CYS A 31 -10.77 1.68 3.19
CA CYS A 31 -11.66 2.20 2.15
C CYS A 31 -13.15 1.98 2.43
N ASN A 32 -13.52 1.51 3.61
CA ASN A 32 -14.89 1.27 4.06
C ASN A 32 -15.73 0.28 3.23
N SER A 33 -15.12 -0.44 2.28
CA SER A 33 -15.78 -1.55 1.58
C SER A 33 -16.21 -2.62 2.59
N ASN A 34 -17.35 -3.25 2.36
CA ASN A 34 -17.84 -4.41 3.12
C ASN A 34 -17.70 -5.73 2.34
N GLU A 35 -17.02 -5.71 1.19
CA GLU A 35 -16.87 -6.87 0.31
C GLU A 35 -15.47 -7.49 0.40
N GLY A 36 -15.41 -8.83 0.44
CA GLY A 36 -14.14 -9.56 0.41
C GLY A 36 -13.18 -9.16 1.54
N ILE A 37 -13.68 -9.06 2.77
CA ILE A 37 -12.92 -8.60 3.93
C ILE A 37 -12.08 -9.74 4.51
N HIS A 38 -10.79 -9.49 4.61
CA HIS A 38 -9.79 -10.38 5.19
C HIS A 38 -9.05 -9.68 6.32
N LEU A 39 -8.63 -10.44 7.32
CA LEU A 39 -7.75 -9.93 8.35
C LEU A 39 -6.31 -10.00 7.85
N HIS A 40 -5.59 -8.90 8.06
CA HIS A 40 -4.24 -8.69 7.59
C HIS A 40 -3.36 -8.23 8.76
N HIS A 41 -2.07 -8.55 8.72
CA HIS A 41 -1.12 -8.08 9.73
C HIS A 41 -0.52 -6.73 9.32
N LYS A 42 -0.59 -5.68 10.15
CA LYS A 42 0.03 -4.37 9.87
C LYS A 42 1.54 -4.51 9.64
N GLN A 43 2.20 -5.32 10.46
CA GLN A 43 3.55 -5.83 10.24
C GLN A 43 3.49 -7.35 10.08
N ALA A 44 4.02 -7.87 8.96
CA ALA A 44 4.00 -9.30 8.68
C ALA A 44 4.76 -10.12 9.72
N LEU A 45 4.29 -11.34 10.00
CA LEU A 45 4.97 -12.29 10.91
C LEU A 45 6.42 -12.57 10.47
N SER A 46 6.68 -12.65 9.16
CA SER A 46 8.04 -12.85 8.60
C SER A 46 8.97 -11.66 8.84
N LEU A 47 8.43 -10.49 9.16
CA LEU A 47 9.15 -9.25 9.46
C LEU A 47 9.11 -8.91 10.96
N GLY A 48 8.77 -9.88 11.82
CA GLY A 48 8.74 -9.70 13.28
C GLY A 48 7.41 -9.16 13.83
N GLY A 49 6.35 -9.11 13.02
CA GLY A 49 5.02 -8.79 13.52
C GLY A 49 4.42 -9.88 14.41
N THR A 50 3.37 -9.54 15.15
CA THR A 50 2.70 -10.42 16.12
C THR A 50 1.29 -10.79 15.70
N ASN A 51 0.66 -11.72 16.42
CA ASN A 51 -0.76 -12.05 16.27
C ASN A 51 -1.67 -11.25 17.22
N GLU A 52 -1.15 -10.22 17.88
CA GLU A 52 -1.94 -9.34 18.74
C GLU A 52 -2.97 -8.55 17.92
N TYR A 53 -4.11 -8.25 18.52
CA TYR A 53 -5.21 -7.57 17.83
C TYR A 53 -4.80 -6.20 17.28
N GLU A 54 -3.89 -5.50 17.95
CA GLU A 54 -3.35 -4.21 17.55
C GLU A 54 -2.55 -4.28 16.24
N ASN A 55 -1.94 -5.44 15.96
CA ASN A 55 -1.22 -5.72 14.71
C ASN A 55 -2.14 -6.32 13.64
N ILE A 56 -3.42 -6.55 13.91
CA ILE A 56 -4.37 -7.11 12.95
C ILE A 56 -5.35 -6.03 12.49
N VAL A 57 -5.65 -6.01 11.20
CA VAL A 57 -6.51 -5.00 10.57
C VAL A 57 -7.40 -5.63 9.48
N PRO A 58 -8.70 -5.32 9.46
CA PRO A 58 -9.60 -5.66 8.36
C PRO A 58 -9.27 -4.92 7.06
N LEU A 59 -9.05 -5.63 5.97
CA LEU A 59 -8.86 -5.05 4.64
C LEU A 59 -9.70 -5.80 3.60
N CYS A 60 -10.25 -5.09 2.61
CA CYS A 60 -10.85 -5.73 1.44
C CYS A 60 -9.77 -6.36 0.55
N ASN A 61 -10.19 -7.27 -0.33
CA ASN A 61 -9.33 -7.96 -1.30
C ASN A 61 -8.42 -7.05 -2.14
N GLU A 62 -8.89 -5.85 -2.49
CA GLU A 62 -8.10 -4.89 -3.26
C GLU A 62 -6.99 -4.27 -2.40
N CYS A 63 -7.36 -3.68 -1.25
CA CYS A 63 -6.42 -3.05 -0.33
C CYS A 63 -5.41 -4.06 0.23
N HIS A 64 -5.86 -5.28 0.53
CA HIS A 64 -5.01 -6.37 1.00
C HIS A 64 -3.92 -6.73 -0.02
N ARG A 65 -4.30 -6.89 -1.30
CA ARG A 65 -3.35 -7.18 -2.38
C ARG A 65 -2.42 -6.00 -2.66
N GLU A 66 -2.92 -4.77 -2.60
CA GLU A 66 -2.12 -3.57 -2.78
C GLU A 66 -1.01 -3.46 -1.73
N PHE A 67 -1.34 -3.72 -0.45
CA PHE A 67 -0.35 -3.72 0.63
C PHE A 67 0.77 -4.73 0.37
N HIS A 68 0.43 -6.00 0.15
CA HIS A 68 1.42 -7.05 -0.12
C HIS A 68 2.30 -6.75 -1.34
N ARG A 69 1.74 -6.13 -2.39
CA ARG A 69 2.48 -5.85 -3.63
C ARG A 69 3.42 -4.65 -3.52
N HIS A 70 2.98 -3.58 -2.87
CA HIS A 70 3.64 -2.27 -2.96
C HIS A 70 4.22 -1.76 -1.64
N PHE A 71 3.72 -2.21 -0.49
CA PHE A 71 4.06 -1.62 0.81
C PHE A 71 4.77 -2.60 1.76
N GLU A 72 4.40 -3.89 1.77
CA GLU A 72 4.96 -4.88 2.69
C GLU A 72 6.50 -4.95 2.59
N GLY A 73 7.17 -4.77 3.74
CA GLY A 73 8.64 -4.74 3.83
C GLY A 73 9.32 -3.51 3.19
N LYS A 74 8.55 -2.59 2.59
CA LYS A 74 9.08 -1.40 1.89
C LYS A 74 8.69 -0.09 2.57
N LYS A 75 7.49 -0.04 3.15
CA LYS A 75 6.89 1.15 3.79
C LYS A 75 6.10 0.72 5.02
N SER A 76 5.86 1.65 5.95
CA SER A 76 5.04 1.37 7.12
C SER A 76 3.57 1.21 6.73
N PHE A 77 2.82 0.49 7.57
CA PHE A 77 1.37 0.38 7.43
C PHE A 77 0.69 1.76 7.49
N GLU A 78 1.22 2.67 8.30
CA GLU A 78 0.72 4.04 8.39
C GLU A 78 0.87 4.80 7.06
N THR A 79 2.02 4.67 6.37
CA THR A 79 2.18 5.25 5.03
C THR A 79 1.16 4.69 4.05
N PHE A 80 0.88 3.39 4.12
CA PHE A 80 -0.14 2.74 3.28
C PHE A 80 -1.55 3.31 3.51
N MET A 81 -1.95 3.49 4.78
CA MET A 81 -3.27 4.04 5.13
C MET A 81 -3.46 5.47 4.61
N ASN A 82 -2.39 6.26 4.59
CA ASN A 82 -2.42 7.66 4.13
C ASN A 82 -2.11 7.84 2.64
N THR A 83 -1.81 6.76 1.91
CA THR A 83 -1.57 6.84 0.46
C THR A 83 -2.87 6.57 -0.29
N PRO A 84 -3.27 7.42 -1.26
CA PRO A 84 -4.43 7.18 -2.11
C PRO A 84 -4.39 5.80 -2.77
N LYS A 85 -5.53 5.13 -2.88
CA LYS A 85 -5.64 3.87 -3.61
C LYS A 85 -5.26 4.07 -5.06
N HIS A 86 -4.68 3.05 -5.68
CA HIS A 86 -4.40 3.09 -7.11
C HIS A 86 -5.66 3.37 -7.95
N THR A 87 -6.83 2.87 -7.55
CA THR A 87 -8.12 3.14 -8.21
C THR A 87 -8.55 4.61 -8.09
N GLU A 88 -8.27 5.28 -6.98
CA GLU A 88 -8.53 6.71 -6.82
C GLU A 88 -7.61 7.54 -7.73
N LEU A 89 -6.34 7.13 -7.85
CA LEU A 89 -5.38 7.76 -8.77
C LEU A 89 -5.79 7.60 -10.24
N ILE A 90 -6.32 6.43 -10.64
CA ILE A 90 -6.91 6.22 -11.97
C ILE A 90 -8.10 7.16 -12.17
N GLY A 91 -9.01 7.26 -11.20
CA GLY A 91 -10.17 8.15 -11.30
C GLY A 91 -9.76 9.62 -11.45
N ILE A 92 -8.76 10.09 -10.70
CA ILE A 92 -8.19 11.43 -10.87
C ILE A 92 -7.62 11.60 -12.29
N TRP A 93 -6.89 10.60 -12.79
CA TRP A 93 -6.36 10.64 -14.15
C TRP A 93 -7.46 10.71 -15.21
N GLU A 94 -8.50 9.91 -15.09
CA GLU A 94 -9.67 9.94 -15.99
C GLU A 94 -10.39 11.28 -15.94
N MET A 95 -10.59 11.83 -14.74
CA MET A 95 -11.19 13.15 -14.56
C MET A 95 -10.37 14.24 -15.25
N LEU A 96 -9.05 14.25 -15.04
CA LEU A 96 -8.15 15.21 -15.70
C LEU A 96 -8.19 15.07 -17.23
N ASN A 97 -8.43 13.87 -17.75
CA ASN A 97 -8.53 13.61 -19.19
C ASN A 97 -9.97 13.68 -19.74
N SER A 98 -10.94 14.10 -18.94
CA SER A 98 -12.28 14.38 -19.42
C SER A 98 -12.34 15.72 -20.17
N GLN A 99 -13.14 15.78 -21.24
CA GLN A 99 -13.31 16.99 -22.05
C GLN A 99 -13.78 18.20 -21.22
N THR A 100 -14.56 17.96 -20.16
CA THR A 100 -15.10 19.02 -19.29
C THR A 100 -14.04 19.65 -18.40
N VAL A 101 -13.07 18.88 -17.89
CA VAL A 101 -12.00 19.39 -17.02
C VAL A 101 -10.87 20.03 -17.83
N ASP A 102 -10.61 19.55 -19.04
CA ASP A 102 -9.66 20.17 -19.98
C ASP A 102 -10.00 21.63 -20.29
N PHE A 103 -11.28 22.00 -20.25
CA PHE A 103 -11.75 23.37 -20.48
C PHE A 103 -11.46 24.33 -19.32
N LEU A 104 -11.45 23.86 -18.07
CA LEU A 104 -11.33 24.74 -16.89
C LEU A 104 -9.88 24.95 -16.45
N LEU A 105 -9.11 23.87 -16.27
CA LEU A 105 -7.70 23.90 -15.78
C LEU A 105 -6.87 22.66 -16.21
N GLY A 106 -7.44 21.72 -16.97
CA GLY A 106 -6.84 20.39 -17.18
C GLY A 106 -5.48 20.40 -17.85
N LYS A 107 -5.24 21.31 -18.81
CA LYS A 107 -3.95 21.40 -19.53
C LYS A 107 -2.79 21.79 -18.62
N GLU A 108 -2.97 22.83 -17.79
CA GLU A 108 -1.91 23.34 -16.91
C GLU A 108 -1.56 22.33 -15.82
N VAL A 109 -2.57 21.67 -15.25
CA VAL A 109 -2.38 20.60 -14.26
C VAL A 109 -1.66 19.41 -14.88
N LYS A 110 -2.04 18.97 -16.09
CA LYS A 110 -1.36 17.89 -16.82
C LYS A 110 0.11 18.24 -17.08
N ASP A 111 0.39 19.46 -17.50
CA ASP A 111 1.76 19.91 -17.77
C ASP A 111 2.62 19.88 -16.50
N VAL A 112 2.09 20.33 -15.36
CA VAL A 112 2.78 20.27 -14.06
C VAL A 112 3.06 18.82 -13.66
N ILE A 113 2.06 17.93 -13.77
CA ILE A 113 2.22 16.50 -13.47
C ILE A 113 3.29 15.88 -14.36
N ASN A 114 3.24 16.12 -15.67
CA ASN A 114 4.20 15.57 -16.62
C ASN A 114 5.63 16.04 -16.35
N ARG A 115 5.82 17.34 -16.05
CA ARG A 115 7.13 17.88 -15.67
C ARG A 115 7.66 17.26 -14.37
N ALA A 116 6.81 17.12 -13.35
CA ALA A 116 7.19 16.48 -12.10
C ALA A 116 7.57 15.00 -12.29
N LEU A 117 6.83 14.26 -13.12
CA LEU A 117 7.14 12.88 -13.47
C LEU A 117 8.45 12.77 -14.24
N GLN A 118 8.74 13.70 -15.15
CA GLN A 118 10.00 13.74 -15.89
C GLN A 118 11.18 13.99 -14.95
N LEU A 119 11.08 15.01 -14.09
CA LEU A 119 12.09 15.31 -13.09
C LEU A 119 12.36 14.12 -12.15
N LYS A 120 11.31 13.42 -11.70
CA LYS A 120 11.44 12.19 -10.91
C LYS A 120 12.30 11.14 -11.63
N ARG A 121 12.05 10.90 -12.93
CA ARG A 121 12.80 9.92 -13.72
C ARG A 121 14.28 10.30 -13.85
N GLU A 122 14.56 11.59 -14.05
CA GLU A 122 15.91 12.13 -14.15
C GLU A 122 16.68 11.95 -12.83
N ILE A 123 16.07 12.28 -11.69
CA ILE A 123 16.65 12.05 -10.36
C ILE A 123 16.93 10.56 -10.12
N GLN A 124 15.96 9.68 -10.44
CA GLN A 124 16.13 8.24 -10.28
C GLN A 124 17.29 7.68 -11.12
N LYS A 125 17.46 8.21 -12.34
CA LYS A 125 18.57 7.84 -13.23
C LYS A 125 19.91 8.26 -12.64
N ALA A 126 20.03 9.52 -12.23
CA ALA A 126 21.27 10.06 -11.64
C ALA A 126 21.70 9.27 -10.39
N LEU A 127 20.79 9.03 -9.45
CA LEU A 127 21.07 8.23 -8.24
C LEU A 127 21.50 6.79 -8.56
N SER A 128 20.91 6.18 -9.59
CA SER A 128 21.26 4.83 -10.01
C SER A 128 22.66 4.78 -10.63
N GLU A 129 23.05 5.80 -11.40
CA GLU A 129 24.37 5.93 -12.01
C GLU A 129 25.46 6.18 -10.96
N GLU A 130 25.21 7.05 -9.98
CA GLU A 130 26.11 7.30 -8.84
C GLU A 130 26.35 6.01 -8.02
N LEU A 131 25.29 5.28 -7.66
CA LEU A 131 25.40 4.02 -6.91
C LEU A 131 26.21 2.96 -7.67
N LEU A 132 26.10 2.92 -9.00
CA LEU A 132 26.88 2.02 -9.84
C LEU A 132 28.36 2.45 -9.91
N ALA A 133 28.64 3.75 -9.92
CA ALA A 133 30.00 4.28 -9.90
C ALA A 133 30.70 3.97 -8.57
N GLU A 134 30.05 4.21 -7.42
CA GLU A 134 30.59 3.90 -6.09
C GLU A 134 30.95 2.42 -5.94
N LYS A 135 30.06 1.52 -6.39
CA LYS A 135 30.33 0.06 -6.35
C LYS A 135 31.49 -0.38 -7.23
N ARG A 136 31.84 0.37 -8.28
CA ARG A 136 33.01 0.09 -9.13
C ARG A 136 34.31 0.54 -8.47
N HIS A 137 34.28 1.59 -7.64
CA HIS A 137 35.45 2.06 -6.89
C HIS A 137 35.79 1.19 -5.67
N LEU A 138 34.85 0.37 -5.20
CA LEU A 138 35.01 -0.56 -4.07
C LEU A 138 35.46 -1.97 -4.48
N LYS A 139 35.67 -2.24 -5.78
CA LYS A 139 36.22 -3.49 -6.33
C LYS A 139 37.67 -3.30 -6.74
#